data_AF-A0A2U1J0F2-F1
#
_entry.id   AF-A0A2U1J0F2-F1
#
_cell.length_a   1.000
_cell.length_b   1.000
_cell.length_c   1.000
_cell.angle_alpha   90.00
_cell.angle_beta   90.00
_cell.angle_gamma   90.00
#
_symmetry.space_group_name_H-M   'P 1'
#
loop_
_entity.id
_entity.type
_entity.pdbx_description
1 polymer ?
#
loop_
_entity_poly.entity_id
_entity_poly.type
_entity_poly.pdbx_seq_one_letter_code
_entity_poly.pdbx_strand_id
1 'polypeptide(L)'
;MSPTANTSSEITNNKKRPSTLTSFFSTNTVKKNKQETTPETQKSTAIDYEKILETKNLDKNSLEYRTMGHDWLCELADEFSKPYFKQIKTFLEKEKQAKKIIFPPEDQIYSWSKYTAFQNTKVVILGQDPYHNDNQAHGLSFSVCKGITIPPSLKNIYKAIQLDYPEKFKTIPNHGYLKSWADQGVLLLNTTLTVQKNSPNSHSKIGWEQFTDAVINLISKRKTNVVFMLWGSNAIKKATKLIDTKTHLVLKSVHPSPLSAHKGFFECHHFKLANEYLLKNKIKPIEWQNL
;
A
#
# COMPACT_ATOMS: atom_id res chain seq x y z
N MET A 1 -57.36 -10.18 -50.24
CA MET A 1 -56.28 -9.97 -51.22
C MET A 1 -55.29 -11.11 -51.06
N SER A 2 -55.13 -11.84 -52.14
CA SER A 2 -54.48 -13.15 -52.25
C SER A 2 -52.94 -13.10 -52.13
N PRO A 3 -52.28 -14.28 -52.01
CA PRO A 3 -50.94 -14.51 -51.46
C PRO A 3 -49.88 -14.86 -52.54
N THR A 4 -48.62 -15.12 -52.14
CA THR A 4 -47.59 -16.04 -52.74
C THR A 4 -46.24 -15.78 -52.05
N ALA A 5 -45.47 -16.68 -51.44
CA ALA A 5 -44.98 -18.04 -51.76
C ALA A 5 -43.93 -18.10 -52.88
N ASN A 6 -42.68 -18.46 -52.53
CA ASN A 6 -41.76 -19.44 -53.17
C ASN A 6 -40.29 -19.19 -52.72
N THR A 7 -39.58 -20.12 -52.04
CA THR A 7 -38.92 -21.39 -52.51
C THR A 7 -37.80 -21.13 -53.54
N SER A 8 -36.63 -21.78 -53.61
CA SER A 8 -36.03 -22.99 -52.99
C SER A 8 -34.62 -23.21 -53.61
N SER A 9 -33.97 -24.33 -53.24
CA SER A 9 -32.81 -25.07 -53.82
C SER A 9 -31.42 -24.61 -53.37
N GLU A 10 -30.70 -25.31 -52.47
CA GLU A 10 -30.09 -26.67 -52.56
C GLU A 10 -29.22 -26.91 -53.80
N ILE A 11 -27.97 -27.35 -53.60
CA ILE A 11 -27.34 -28.55 -54.18
C ILE A 11 -25.92 -28.77 -53.58
N THR A 12 -25.87 -29.83 -52.76
CA THR A 12 -24.85 -30.90 -52.54
C THR A 12 -23.45 -30.87 -53.20
N ASN A 13 -22.43 -31.27 -52.43
CA ASN A 13 -21.61 -32.53 -52.56
C ASN A 13 -20.22 -32.32 -51.92
N ASN A 14 -19.81 -32.99 -50.84
CA ASN A 14 -19.50 -34.41 -50.62
C ASN A 14 -18.19 -34.90 -51.29
N LYS A 15 -17.19 -35.29 -50.47
CA LYS A 15 -16.25 -36.46 -50.58
C LYS A 15 -14.98 -36.18 -49.75
N LYS A 16 -14.78 -36.89 -48.63
CA LYS A 16 -14.11 -38.20 -48.42
C LYS A 16 -12.56 -38.15 -48.35
N ARG A 17 -12.06 -38.50 -47.15
CA ARG A 17 -10.75 -39.13 -46.79
C ARG A 17 -10.43 -40.35 -47.68
N PRO A 18 -9.23 -41.03 -47.65
CA PRO A 18 -8.21 -41.20 -46.58
C PRO A 18 -6.74 -41.10 -47.12
N SER A 19 -5.63 -41.32 -46.39
CA SER A 19 -4.99 -42.63 -46.07
C SER A 19 -3.54 -42.39 -45.54
N THR A 20 -3.17 -42.83 -44.32
CA THR A 20 -2.26 -43.96 -43.92
C THR A 20 -0.77 -43.90 -44.31
N LEU A 21 0.11 -44.22 -43.34
CA LEU A 21 1.27 -45.17 -43.34
C LEU A 21 2.28 -44.75 -42.23
N THR A 22 2.34 -45.41 -41.06
CA THR A 22 3.03 -46.67 -40.67
C THR A 22 4.56 -46.57 -40.50
N SER A 23 4.99 -46.81 -39.25
CA SER A 23 6.29 -47.18 -38.62
C SER A 23 7.58 -47.31 -39.43
N PHE A 24 8.74 -47.04 -38.80
CA PHE A 24 9.91 -47.96 -38.78
C PHE A 24 10.91 -47.65 -37.64
N PHE A 25 11.52 -48.72 -37.11
CA PHE A 25 12.45 -48.83 -35.97
C PHE A 25 13.80 -48.09 -36.12
N SER A 26 14.42 -47.72 -35.00
CA SER A 26 15.73 -48.29 -34.57
C SER A 26 16.23 -47.70 -33.24
N THR A 27 16.57 -48.61 -32.33
CA THR A 27 17.37 -48.41 -31.14
C THR A 27 18.78 -47.94 -31.49
N ASN A 28 19.27 -46.90 -30.82
CA ASN A 28 20.70 -46.72 -30.61
C ASN A 28 20.96 -46.17 -29.21
N THR A 29 21.56 -47.02 -28.38
CA THR A 29 22.18 -46.69 -27.11
C THR A 29 23.34 -45.72 -27.31
N VAL A 30 23.25 -44.52 -26.73
CA VAL A 30 24.41 -43.70 -26.40
C VAL A 30 24.27 -43.23 -24.96
N LYS A 31 25.06 -43.81 -24.06
CA LYS A 31 25.35 -43.22 -22.75
C LYS A 31 26.11 -41.91 -22.98
N LYS A 32 25.54 -40.78 -22.56
CA LYS A 32 26.31 -39.58 -22.22
C LYS A 32 25.62 -38.84 -21.09
N ASN A 33 26.34 -38.74 -19.97
CA ASN A 33 26.03 -37.93 -18.81
C ASN A 33 25.58 -36.53 -19.23
N LYS A 34 24.36 -36.14 -18.82
CA LYS A 34 23.99 -34.76 -18.58
C LYS A 34 23.29 -34.72 -17.23
N GLN A 35 23.93 -34.06 -16.26
CA GLN A 35 23.27 -33.54 -15.08
C GLN A 35 22.16 -32.60 -15.57
N GLU A 36 20.92 -33.06 -15.47
CA GLU A 36 19.77 -32.17 -15.43
C GLU A 36 19.72 -31.56 -14.03
N THR A 37 20.37 -30.40 -13.88
CA THR A 37 20.07 -29.49 -12.78
C THR A 37 18.74 -28.82 -13.10
N THR A 38 17.66 -29.44 -12.65
CA THR A 38 16.39 -28.77 -12.36
C THR A 38 16.70 -27.48 -11.58
N PRO A 39 16.15 -26.30 -11.94
CA PRO A 39 16.33 -25.12 -11.10
C PRO A 39 15.61 -25.41 -9.79
N GLU A 40 16.39 -25.63 -8.72
CA GLU A 40 15.87 -25.60 -7.36
C GLU A 40 15.17 -24.27 -7.18
N THR A 41 13.84 -24.34 -7.14
CA THR A 41 12.99 -23.25 -6.70
C THR A 41 13.43 -22.96 -5.28
N GLN A 42 14.13 -21.84 -5.07
CA GLN A 42 14.51 -21.36 -3.74
C GLN A 42 13.23 -21.21 -2.94
N LYS A 43 12.94 -22.22 -2.10
CA LYS A 43 11.94 -22.12 -1.04
C LYS A 43 12.44 -21.03 -0.10
N SER A 44 11.85 -19.84 -0.22
CA SER A 44 11.91 -18.83 0.84
C SER A 44 11.47 -19.52 2.13
N THR A 45 12.41 -19.68 3.07
CA THR A 45 12.05 -20.00 4.44
C THR A 45 11.26 -18.82 4.96
N ALA A 46 9.96 -19.01 5.19
CA ALA A 46 9.14 -17.97 5.79
C ALA A 46 9.78 -17.56 7.13
N ILE A 47 10.02 -16.26 7.31
CA ILE A 47 10.55 -15.74 8.56
C ILE A 47 9.53 -16.05 9.66
N ASP A 48 9.95 -16.81 10.67
CA ASP A 48 9.13 -17.10 11.85
C ASP A 48 9.15 -15.89 12.79
N TYR A 49 8.20 -14.98 12.57
CA TYR A 49 8.06 -13.77 13.37
C TYR A 49 7.61 -14.07 14.80
N GLU A 50 6.89 -15.17 15.05
CA GLU A 50 6.44 -15.53 16.41
C GLU A 50 7.63 -15.84 17.30
N LYS A 51 8.57 -16.66 16.81
CA LYS A 51 9.81 -16.95 17.52
C LYS A 51 10.65 -15.70 17.77
N ILE A 52 10.69 -14.75 16.84
CA ILE A 52 11.39 -13.47 17.05
C ILE A 52 10.69 -12.67 18.16
N LEU A 53 9.37 -12.57 18.15
CA LEU A 53 8.61 -11.84 19.16
C LEU A 53 8.77 -12.41 20.57
N GLU A 54 8.90 -13.73 20.70
CA GLU A 54 9.20 -14.37 21.99
C GLU A 54 10.52 -13.86 22.61
N THR A 55 11.52 -13.59 21.78
CA THR A 55 12.81 -13.03 22.26
C THR A 55 12.75 -11.56 22.65
N LYS A 56 11.74 -10.82 22.17
CA LYS A 56 11.62 -9.37 22.36
C LYS A 56 10.97 -8.96 23.68
N ASN A 57 10.46 -9.92 24.47
CA ASN A 57 9.82 -9.71 25.78
C ASN A 57 8.78 -8.56 25.77
N LEU A 58 7.98 -8.48 24.72
CA LEU A 58 6.92 -7.49 24.59
C LEU A 58 5.72 -7.86 25.46
N ASP A 59 5.05 -6.86 26.03
CA ASP A 59 3.78 -7.06 26.73
C ASP A 59 2.71 -7.52 25.72
N LYS A 60 2.27 -8.78 25.85
CA LYS A 60 1.27 -9.40 24.97
C LYS A 60 -0.11 -8.72 25.07
N ASN A 61 -0.39 -7.99 26.15
CA ASN A 61 -1.63 -7.24 26.32
C ASN A 61 -1.55 -5.84 25.69
N SER A 62 -0.35 -5.39 25.32
CA SER A 62 -0.14 -4.09 24.71
C SER A 62 -0.93 -3.94 23.41
N LEU A 63 -1.35 -2.71 23.12
CA LEU A 63 -2.08 -2.41 21.90
C LEU A 63 -1.25 -2.76 20.66
N GLU A 64 0.04 -2.46 20.71
CA GLU A 64 1.01 -2.72 19.66
C GLU A 64 1.05 -4.22 19.33
N TYR A 65 1.22 -5.07 20.35
CA TYR A 65 1.28 -6.52 20.16
C TYR A 65 0.00 -7.10 19.54
N ARG A 66 -1.17 -6.59 19.95
CA ARG A 66 -2.47 -7.13 19.50
C ARG A 66 -2.89 -6.67 18.11
N THR A 67 -2.36 -5.56 17.60
CA THR A 67 -2.95 -4.86 16.43
C THR A 67 -1.96 -4.53 15.32
N MET A 68 -0.66 -4.51 15.60
CA MET A 68 0.37 -4.26 14.59
C MET A 68 0.66 -5.51 13.76
N GLY A 69 1.05 -5.34 12.50
CA GLY A 69 1.57 -6.44 11.67
C GLY A 69 2.81 -7.05 12.32
N HIS A 70 2.92 -8.39 12.33
CA HIS A 70 3.99 -9.09 13.06
C HIS A 70 5.40 -8.68 12.63
N ASP A 71 5.61 -8.42 11.34
CA ASP A 71 6.92 -8.00 10.85
C ASP A 71 7.30 -6.61 11.36
N TRP A 72 6.40 -5.63 11.24
CA TRP A 72 6.58 -4.31 11.83
C TRP A 72 6.76 -4.35 13.35
N LEU A 73 6.00 -5.19 14.04
CA LEU A 73 6.11 -5.35 15.49
C LEU A 73 7.52 -5.81 15.89
N CYS A 74 8.09 -6.78 15.17
CA CYS A 74 9.48 -7.22 15.39
C CYS A 74 10.49 -6.09 15.13
N GLU A 75 10.30 -5.37 14.03
CA GLU A 75 11.20 -4.33 13.56
C GLU A 75 11.19 -3.07 14.47
N LEU A 76 10.05 -2.77 15.09
CA LEU A 76 9.84 -1.59 15.92
C LEU A 76 9.83 -1.90 17.43
N ALA A 77 10.06 -3.17 17.82
CA ALA A 77 9.98 -3.63 19.21
C ALA A 77 10.75 -2.72 20.19
N ASP A 78 11.93 -2.27 19.79
CA ASP A 78 12.81 -1.46 20.63
C ASP A 78 12.24 -0.05 20.86
N GLU A 79 11.43 0.49 19.94
CA GLU A 79 10.78 1.79 20.07
C GLU A 79 9.78 1.81 21.24
N PHE A 80 9.08 0.71 21.50
CA PHE A 80 8.03 0.65 22.51
C PHE A 80 8.55 0.78 23.95
N SER A 81 9.82 0.46 24.15
CA SER A 81 10.49 0.60 25.45
C SER A 81 10.95 2.03 25.75
N LYS A 82 11.05 2.89 24.73
CA LYS A 82 11.65 4.22 24.84
C LYS A 82 10.76 5.20 25.62
N PRO A 83 11.36 6.19 26.31
CA PRO A 83 10.60 7.14 27.13
C PRO A 83 9.50 7.89 26.38
N TYR A 84 9.77 8.34 25.15
CA TYR A 84 8.80 9.08 24.36
C TYR A 84 7.56 8.24 24.03
N PHE A 85 7.72 6.94 23.74
CA PHE A 85 6.61 6.07 23.41
C PHE A 85 5.74 5.78 24.65
N LYS A 86 6.37 5.59 25.82
CA LYS A 86 5.67 5.50 27.11
C LYS A 86 4.86 6.77 27.43
N GLN A 87 5.36 7.95 27.05
CA GLN A 87 4.62 9.21 27.18
C GLN A 87 3.38 9.25 26.28
N ILE A 88 3.48 8.79 25.03
CA ILE A 88 2.31 8.67 24.14
C ILE A 88 1.24 7.80 24.81
N LYS A 89 1.60 6.62 25.33
CA LYS A 89 0.64 5.70 25.98
C LYS A 89 -0.01 6.34 27.21
N THR A 90 0.79 6.97 28.07
CA THR A 90 0.28 7.70 29.24
C THR A 90 -0.68 8.82 28.85
N PHE A 91 -0.37 9.55 27.78
CA PHE A 91 -1.23 10.62 27.28
C PHE A 91 -2.57 10.08 26.78
N LEU A 92 -2.56 9.04 25.94
CA LEU A 92 -3.79 8.47 25.39
C LEU A 92 -4.68 7.83 26.47
N GLU A 93 -4.08 7.21 27.48
CA GLU A 93 -4.81 6.69 28.63
C GLU A 93 -5.49 7.81 29.42
N LYS A 94 -4.83 8.96 29.60
CA LYS A 94 -5.46 10.15 30.22
C LYS A 94 -6.62 10.69 29.39
N GLU A 95 -6.46 10.77 28.06
CA GLU A 95 -7.55 11.20 27.17
C GLU A 95 -8.77 10.26 27.28
N LYS A 96 -8.52 8.95 27.36
CA LYS A 96 -9.56 7.92 27.55
C LYS A 96 -10.26 8.05 28.90
N GLN A 97 -9.51 8.22 29.99
CA GLN A 97 -10.06 8.45 31.34
C GLN A 97 -10.89 9.73 31.41
N ALA A 98 -10.48 10.76 30.67
CA ALA A 98 -11.22 12.00 30.50
C ALA A 98 -12.43 11.88 29.56
N LYS A 99 -12.75 10.66 29.07
CA LYS A 99 -13.86 10.36 28.16
C LYS A 99 -13.81 11.16 26.84
N LYS A 100 -12.62 11.54 26.40
CA LYS A 100 -12.45 12.20 25.10
C LYS A 100 -12.57 11.16 23.99
N ILE A 101 -13.19 11.56 22.89
CA ILE A 101 -13.31 10.73 21.69
C ILE A 101 -12.04 10.92 20.87
N ILE A 102 -11.26 9.84 20.72
CA ILE A 102 -10.02 9.82 19.94
C ILE A 102 -10.23 8.96 18.70
N PHE A 103 -9.70 9.42 17.57
CA PHE A 103 -9.67 8.70 16.31
C PHE A 103 -8.24 8.35 15.87
N PRO A 104 -8.05 7.26 15.11
CA PRO A 104 -9.05 6.22 14.84
C PRO A 104 -9.38 5.42 16.12
N PRO A 105 -10.36 4.50 16.10
CA PRO A 105 -10.54 3.52 17.18
C PRO A 105 -9.20 2.84 17.53
N GLU A 106 -9.01 2.49 18.81
CA GLU A 106 -7.72 1.99 19.33
C GLU A 106 -7.18 0.82 18.52
N ASP A 107 -8.03 -0.13 18.15
CA ASP A 107 -7.71 -1.32 17.37
C ASP A 107 -7.27 -1.03 15.92
N GLN A 108 -7.47 0.20 15.46
CA GLN A 108 -7.16 0.65 14.10
C GLN A 108 -5.96 1.62 14.04
N ILE A 109 -5.36 2.01 15.16
CA ILE A 109 -4.22 2.95 15.18
C ILE A 109 -3.06 2.43 14.31
N TYR A 110 -2.82 1.12 14.32
CA TYR A 110 -1.71 0.49 13.61
C TYR A 110 -2.12 -0.23 12.31
N SER A 111 -3.33 0.02 11.78
CA SER A 111 -3.82 -0.63 10.56
C SER A 111 -2.87 -0.52 9.36
N TRP A 112 -2.12 0.58 9.24
CA TRP A 112 -1.08 0.77 8.22
C TRP A 112 -0.06 -0.37 8.19
N SER A 113 0.34 -0.88 9.36
CA SER A 113 1.33 -1.96 9.48
C SER A 113 0.74 -3.33 9.14
N LYS A 114 -0.56 -3.51 9.41
CA LYS A 114 -1.28 -4.76 9.15
C LYS A 114 -1.58 -4.93 7.67
N TYR A 115 -1.98 -3.85 7.00
CA TYR A 115 -2.33 -3.88 5.59
C TYR A 115 -1.11 -3.81 4.66
N THR A 116 -0.02 -3.21 5.11
CA THR A 116 1.22 -3.13 4.33
C THR A 116 2.37 -3.71 5.14
N ALA A 117 2.71 -4.97 4.88
CA ALA A 117 3.88 -5.63 5.49
C ALA A 117 5.17 -4.83 5.20
N PHE A 118 6.08 -4.77 6.17
CA PHE A 118 7.39 -4.14 6.04
C PHE A 118 8.17 -4.70 4.86
N GLN A 119 8.12 -6.01 4.64
CA GLN A 119 8.83 -6.63 3.51
C GLN A 119 8.24 -6.26 2.14
N ASN A 120 6.95 -5.95 2.09
CA ASN A 120 6.24 -5.65 0.85
C ASN A 120 6.17 -4.14 0.55
N THR A 121 6.76 -3.29 1.39
CA THR A 121 6.69 -1.84 1.23
C THR A 121 7.45 -1.39 -0.02
N LYS A 122 6.73 -0.78 -0.97
CA LYS A 122 7.26 -0.25 -2.25
C LYS A 122 7.12 1.27 -2.35
N VAL A 123 6.03 1.80 -1.79
CA VAL A 123 5.71 3.23 -1.79
C VAL A 123 5.32 3.64 -0.38
N VAL A 124 5.76 4.81 0.06
CA VAL A 124 5.35 5.44 1.32
C VAL A 124 4.68 6.76 0.99
N ILE A 125 3.43 6.94 1.43
CA ILE A 125 2.68 8.19 1.30
C ILE A 125 2.47 8.76 2.70
N LEU A 126 3.01 9.95 2.95
CA LEU A 126 2.89 10.60 4.26
C LEU A 126 1.71 11.57 4.31
N GLY A 127 0.78 11.29 5.23
CA GLY A 127 -0.24 12.25 5.68
C GLY A 127 0.17 12.96 6.97
N GLN A 128 -0.62 13.94 7.39
CA GLN A 128 -0.36 14.75 8.59
C GLN A 128 -0.89 14.06 9.84
N ASP A 129 -2.21 14.12 10.06
CA ASP A 129 -2.94 13.49 11.14
C ASP A 129 -4.17 12.73 10.60
N PRO A 130 -4.80 11.85 11.39
CA PRO A 130 -6.01 11.15 10.97
C PRO A 130 -7.17 12.14 10.77
N TYR A 131 -8.17 11.74 9.98
CA TYR A 131 -9.44 12.47 9.95
C TYR A 131 -10.09 12.50 11.35
N HIS A 132 -10.65 13.66 11.72
CA HIS A 132 -11.13 13.95 13.07
C HIS A 132 -12.66 13.88 13.23
N ASN A 133 -13.41 13.49 12.18
CA ASN A 133 -14.86 13.31 12.28
C ASN A 133 -15.23 11.84 12.43
N ASP A 134 -16.44 11.59 12.90
CA ASP A 134 -16.97 10.25 13.15
C ASP A 134 -16.83 9.34 11.92
N ASN A 135 -16.38 8.11 12.15
CA ASN A 135 -16.27 7.03 11.16
C ASN A 135 -15.36 7.31 9.95
N GLN A 136 -14.55 8.38 9.97
CA GLN A 136 -13.64 8.70 8.86
C GLN A 136 -12.32 7.94 8.95
N ALA A 137 -11.54 8.14 10.02
CA ALA A 137 -10.21 7.56 10.15
C ALA A 137 -10.26 6.08 10.54
N HIS A 138 -9.45 5.27 9.85
CA HIS A 138 -9.31 3.82 10.12
C HIS A 138 -7.84 3.35 10.11
N GLY A 139 -6.91 4.27 10.32
CA GLY A 139 -5.47 3.97 10.44
C GLY A 139 -4.68 3.97 9.14
N LEU A 140 -5.29 4.33 8.00
CA LEU A 140 -4.61 4.59 6.73
C LEU A 140 -4.70 6.08 6.40
N SER A 141 -3.57 6.73 6.08
CA SER A 141 -3.56 8.14 5.66
C SER A 141 -4.43 8.36 4.42
N PHE A 142 -5.13 9.50 4.38
CA PHE A 142 -6.07 9.91 3.31
C PHE A 142 -7.28 9.01 3.07
N SER A 143 -7.36 7.80 3.64
CA SER A 143 -8.45 6.88 3.40
C SER A 143 -9.63 7.08 4.36
N VAL A 144 -10.84 6.80 3.88
CA VAL A 144 -12.05 6.67 4.68
C VAL A 144 -12.76 5.34 4.40
N CYS A 145 -13.56 4.85 5.34
CA CYS A 145 -14.37 3.64 5.16
C CYS A 145 -15.39 3.80 4.01
N LYS A 146 -15.83 2.67 3.44
CA LYS A 146 -16.91 2.67 2.42
C LYS A 146 -18.20 3.25 3.02
N GLY A 147 -18.94 4.01 2.21
CA GLY A 147 -20.15 4.73 2.65
C GLY A 147 -19.90 6.10 3.29
N ILE A 148 -18.64 6.45 3.58
CA ILE A 148 -18.27 7.77 4.08
C ILE A 148 -17.99 8.71 2.92
N THR A 149 -18.48 9.94 3.02
CA THR A 149 -18.22 11.00 2.04
C THR A 149 -16.72 11.18 1.83
N ILE A 150 -16.29 11.08 0.57
CA ILE A 150 -14.89 11.23 0.16
C ILE A 150 -14.41 12.64 0.56
N PRO A 151 -13.37 12.76 1.41
CA PRO A 151 -12.86 14.05 1.84
C PRO A 151 -12.25 14.86 0.68
N PRO A 152 -12.21 16.21 0.77
CA PRO A 152 -11.71 17.05 -0.32
C PRO A 152 -10.29 16.70 -0.78
N SER A 153 -9.36 16.41 0.15
CA SER A 153 -8.00 16.00 -0.20
C SER A 153 -7.97 14.70 -1.00
N LEU A 154 -8.83 13.73 -0.67
CA LEU A 154 -8.90 12.47 -1.40
C LEU A 154 -9.51 12.65 -2.80
N LYS A 155 -10.50 13.54 -2.96
CA LYS A 155 -11.00 13.91 -4.29
C LYS A 155 -9.89 14.46 -5.19
N ASN A 156 -9.01 15.30 -4.62
CA ASN A 156 -7.87 15.84 -5.35
C ASN A 156 -6.82 14.77 -5.68
N ILE A 157 -6.59 13.80 -4.78
CA ILE A 157 -5.77 12.61 -5.07
C ILE A 157 -6.34 11.84 -6.26
N TYR A 158 -7.65 11.56 -6.30
CA TYR A 158 -8.29 10.90 -7.43
C TYR A 158 -8.16 11.70 -8.73
N LYS A 159 -8.33 13.02 -8.68
CA LYS A 159 -8.09 13.88 -9.84
C LYS A 159 -6.65 13.79 -10.35
N ALA A 160 -5.66 13.78 -9.46
CA ALA A 160 -4.26 13.62 -9.86
C ALA A 160 -3.98 12.25 -10.50
N ILE A 161 -4.58 11.17 -9.98
CA ILE A 161 -4.47 9.83 -10.60
C ILE A 161 -5.12 9.82 -11.99
N GLN A 162 -6.27 10.48 -12.15
CA GLN A 162 -6.94 10.60 -13.44
C GLN A 162 -6.08 11.35 -14.47
N LEU A 163 -5.36 12.40 -14.05
CA LEU A 163 -4.42 13.11 -14.92
C LEU A 163 -3.22 12.25 -15.31
N ASP A 164 -2.71 11.41 -14.39
CA ASP A 164 -1.60 10.50 -14.67
C ASP A 164 -1.99 9.30 -15.54
N TYR A 165 -3.25 8.83 -15.42
CA TYR A 165 -3.76 7.63 -16.06
C TYR A 165 -5.16 7.84 -16.68
N PRO A 166 -5.35 8.79 -17.63
CA PRO A 166 -6.66 9.13 -18.16
C PRO A 166 -7.38 7.94 -18.81
N GLU A 167 -6.63 7.04 -19.45
CA GLU A 167 -7.19 5.85 -20.08
C GLU A 167 -7.53 4.71 -19.10
N LYS A 168 -6.91 4.67 -17.92
CA LYS A 168 -7.10 3.59 -16.93
C LYS A 168 -8.01 4.00 -15.78
N PHE A 169 -8.16 5.30 -15.50
CA PHE A 169 -8.94 5.83 -14.38
C PHE A 169 -10.04 6.79 -14.87
N LYS A 170 -10.90 6.29 -15.75
CA LYS A 170 -12.00 7.05 -16.36
C LYS A 170 -13.11 7.38 -15.36
N THR A 171 -13.36 6.48 -14.42
CA THR A 171 -14.41 6.63 -13.41
C THR A 171 -13.80 6.68 -12.02
N ILE A 172 -14.02 7.78 -11.31
CA ILE A 172 -13.61 7.91 -9.91
C ILE A 172 -14.50 6.99 -9.06
N PRO A 173 -13.93 6.15 -8.18
CA PRO A 173 -14.69 5.30 -7.27
C PRO A 173 -15.64 6.13 -6.40
N ASN A 174 -16.80 5.55 -6.09
CA ASN A 174 -17.79 6.17 -5.21
C ASN A 174 -17.48 5.99 -3.71
N HIS A 175 -16.26 5.59 -3.36
CA HIS A 175 -15.79 5.42 -1.98
C HIS A 175 -14.35 5.89 -1.80
N GLY A 176 -13.95 6.15 -0.56
CA GLY A 176 -12.59 6.58 -0.22
C GLY A 176 -11.68 5.51 0.41
N TYR A 177 -12.03 4.24 0.25
CA TYR A 177 -11.32 3.13 0.91
C TYR A 177 -10.09 2.69 0.11
N LEU A 178 -8.89 2.89 0.65
CA LEU A 178 -7.61 2.75 -0.05
C LEU A 178 -6.85 1.45 0.31
N LYS A 179 -7.53 0.47 0.90
CA LYS A 179 -6.89 -0.79 1.32
C LYS A 179 -6.25 -1.53 0.13
N SER A 180 -6.85 -1.46 -1.07
CA SER A 180 -6.26 -2.11 -2.26
C SER A 180 -4.88 -1.58 -2.61
N TRP A 181 -4.55 -0.32 -2.30
CA TRP A 181 -3.19 0.21 -2.44
C TRP A 181 -2.28 -0.34 -1.35
N ALA A 182 -2.76 -0.37 -0.10
CA ALA A 182 -2.00 -0.91 1.02
C ALA A 182 -1.58 -2.38 0.78
N ASP A 183 -2.50 -3.19 0.27
CA ASP A 183 -2.28 -4.60 -0.10
C ASP A 183 -1.22 -4.77 -1.20
N GLN A 184 -1.00 -3.73 -2.02
CA GLN A 184 0.00 -3.74 -3.10
C GLN A 184 1.40 -3.27 -2.66
N GLY A 185 1.56 -2.84 -1.41
CA GLY A 185 2.81 -2.33 -0.87
C GLY A 185 2.87 -0.81 -0.69
N VAL A 186 1.72 -0.12 -0.68
CA VAL A 186 1.66 1.33 -0.42
C VAL A 186 1.42 1.59 1.06
N LEU A 187 2.47 1.97 1.77
CA LEU A 187 2.41 2.35 3.18
C LEU A 187 1.74 3.73 3.33
N LEU A 188 0.48 3.73 3.77
CA LEU A 188 -0.33 4.94 4.00
C LEU A 188 -0.18 5.40 5.46
N LEU A 189 0.89 6.14 5.76
CA LEU A 189 1.28 6.52 7.11
C LEU A 189 0.97 7.99 7.40
N ASN A 190 0.33 8.30 8.53
CA ASN A 190 0.26 9.68 9.03
C ASN A 190 1.46 9.98 9.94
N THR A 191 1.92 11.23 10.00
CA THR A 191 2.97 11.66 10.95
C THR A 191 2.51 11.65 12.40
N THR A 192 1.22 11.87 12.63
CA THR A 192 0.53 11.68 13.91
C THR A 192 -0.47 10.55 13.75
N LEU A 193 -0.53 9.56 14.67
CA LEU A 193 -1.38 8.38 14.49
C LEU A 193 -2.74 8.46 15.18
N THR A 194 -2.96 9.46 16.03
CA THR A 194 -4.26 9.71 16.67
C THR A 194 -4.64 11.19 16.63
N VAL A 195 -5.92 11.49 16.81
CA VAL A 195 -6.46 12.85 16.89
C VAL A 195 -7.70 12.87 17.77
N GLN A 196 -7.96 13.97 18.47
CA GLN A 196 -9.20 14.16 19.20
C GLN A 196 -10.32 14.58 18.23
N LYS A 197 -11.53 14.07 18.44
CA LYS A 197 -12.71 14.43 17.65
C LYS A 197 -12.83 15.95 17.50
N ASN A 198 -13.10 16.39 16.27
CA ASN A 198 -13.27 17.79 15.86
C ASN A 198 -12.08 18.72 16.21
N SER A 199 -10.90 18.17 16.51
CA SER A 199 -9.73 18.91 16.97
C SER A 199 -8.50 18.53 16.14
N PRO A 200 -8.40 18.97 14.88
CA PRO A 200 -7.26 18.65 14.02
C PRO A 200 -5.95 19.07 14.69
N ASN A 201 -4.91 18.24 14.54
CA ASN A 201 -3.59 18.40 15.16
C ASN A 201 -3.56 18.36 16.70
N SER A 202 -4.63 17.99 17.40
CA SER A 202 -4.65 17.98 18.87
C SER A 202 -3.54 17.12 19.48
N HIS A 203 -3.09 16.09 18.77
CA HIS A 203 -2.06 15.14 19.24
C HIS A 203 -0.71 15.31 18.52
N SER A 204 -0.49 16.39 17.77
CA SER A 204 0.75 16.52 16.97
C SER A 204 2.02 16.62 17.82
N LYS A 205 1.91 17.00 19.09
CA LYS A 205 3.05 17.24 20.00
C LYS A 205 3.23 16.15 21.07
N ILE A 206 2.54 15.01 20.96
CA ILE A 206 2.58 13.98 22.04
C ILE A 206 3.67 12.92 21.85
N GLY A 207 4.43 12.99 20.75
CA GLY A 207 5.54 12.08 20.45
C GLY A 207 5.35 11.16 19.24
N TRP A 208 4.15 11.15 18.62
CA TRP A 208 3.91 10.32 17.42
C TRP A 208 4.86 10.62 16.27
N GLU A 209 5.26 11.87 16.13
CA GLU A 209 6.24 12.27 15.11
C GLU A 209 7.57 11.52 15.28
N GLN A 210 8.04 11.32 16.51
CA GLN A 210 9.27 10.58 16.77
C GLN A 210 9.12 9.10 16.43
N PHE A 211 7.96 8.51 16.71
CA PHE A 211 7.66 7.13 16.32
C PHE A 211 7.64 6.95 14.81
N THR A 212 6.95 7.83 14.09
CA THR A 212 6.84 7.75 12.63
C THR A 212 8.14 8.10 11.92
N ASP A 213 9.02 8.90 12.55
CA ASP A 213 10.41 9.08 12.12
C ASP A 213 11.21 7.78 12.23
N ALA A 214 11.01 6.99 13.29
CA ALA A 214 11.65 5.68 13.41
C ALA A 214 11.20 4.73 12.29
N VAL A 215 9.90 4.74 11.93
CA VAL A 215 9.36 3.98 10.80
C VAL A 215 10.02 4.38 9.48
N ILE A 216 10.10 5.69 9.18
CA ILE A 216 10.72 6.20 7.94
C ILE A 216 12.20 5.85 7.88
N ASN A 217 12.94 6.09 8.97
CA ASN A 217 14.37 5.77 9.07
C ASN A 217 14.63 4.27 8.88
N LEU A 218 13.79 3.42 9.46
CA LEU A 218 13.91 1.97 9.35
C LEU A 218 13.76 1.53 7.90
N ILE A 219 12.72 2.01 7.20
CA ILE A 219 12.55 1.74 5.76
C ILE A 219 13.77 2.23 5.00
N SER A 220 14.21 3.47 5.24
CA SER A 220 15.35 4.04 4.52
C SER A 220 16.66 3.28 4.74
N LYS A 221 16.84 2.64 5.90
CA LYS A 221 18.07 1.91 6.23
C LYS A 221 18.05 0.46 5.74
N ARG A 222 16.89 -0.19 5.73
CA ARG A 222 16.77 -1.64 5.56
C ARG A 222 16.10 -2.07 4.27
N LYS A 223 15.58 -1.13 3.48
CA LYS A 223 14.98 -1.38 2.17
C LYS A 223 15.78 -0.63 1.10
N THR A 224 15.53 -0.96 -0.15
CA THR A 224 16.06 -0.26 -1.31
C THR A 224 14.94 -0.03 -2.30
N ASN A 225 15.07 0.96 -3.18
CA ASN A 225 14.14 1.23 -4.27
C ASN A 225 12.69 1.51 -3.82
N VAL A 226 12.51 1.99 -2.60
CA VAL A 226 11.21 2.50 -2.10
C VAL A 226 10.98 3.93 -2.63
N VAL A 227 9.75 4.22 -3.03
CA VAL A 227 9.31 5.57 -3.42
C VAL A 227 8.66 6.27 -2.23
N PHE A 228 9.16 7.43 -1.84
CA PHE A 228 8.55 8.29 -0.82
C PHE A 228 7.82 9.46 -1.47
N MET A 229 6.51 9.53 -1.30
CA MET A 229 5.68 10.66 -1.72
C MET A 229 5.43 11.59 -0.53
N LEU A 230 6.05 12.77 -0.59
CA LEU A 230 6.01 13.77 0.45
C LEU A 230 5.15 14.94 -0.01
N TRP A 231 3.94 15.06 0.54
CA TRP A 231 2.98 16.09 0.16
C TRP A 231 2.81 17.13 1.26
N GLY A 232 3.22 18.37 0.97
CA GLY A 232 3.18 19.48 1.91
C GLY A 232 4.52 19.72 2.62
N SER A 233 4.70 20.95 3.08
CA SER A 233 5.97 21.44 3.65
C SER A 233 6.41 20.65 4.89
N ASN A 234 5.47 20.23 5.74
CA ASN A 234 5.77 19.47 6.96
C ASN A 234 6.34 18.08 6.61
N ALA A 235 5.65 17.32 5.75
CA ALA A 235 6.13 16.01 5.28
C ALA A 235 7.49 16.11 4.60
N ILE A 236 7.69 17.14 3.75
CA ILE A 236 8.96 17.38 3.07
C ILE A 236 10.08 17.67 4.07
N LYS A 237 9.90 18.63 4.98
CA LYS A 237 10.92 19.06 5.95
C LYS A 237 11.35 17.91 6.87
N LYS A 238 10.38 17.13 7.34
CA LYS A 238 10.58 15.98 8.23
C LYS A 238 11.32 14.85 7.52
N ALA A 239 10.73 14.30 6.48
CA ALA A 239 11.19 13.04 5.92
C ALA A 239 12.44 13.19 5.04
N THR A 240 12.69 14.35 4.41
CA THR A 240 13.88 14.54 3.54
C THR A 240 15.19 14.27 4.28
N LYS A 241 15.26 14.53 5.58
CA LYS A 241 16.48 14.32 6.39
C LYS A 241 16.66 12.86 6.83
N LEU A 242 15.63 12.05 6.70
CA LEU A 242 15.58 10.67 7.19
C LEU A 242 15.75 9.63 6.07
N ILE A 243 15.63 10.08 4.81
CA ILE A 243 15.64 9.22 3.64
C ILE A 243 16.97 9.36 2.91
N ASP A 244 17.63 8.23 2.69
CA ASP A 244 18.77 8.12 1.77
C ASP A 244 18.30 8.22 0.32
N THR A 245 18.45 9.41 -0.26
CA THR A 245 18.03 9.70 -1.64
C THR A 245 18.90 9.03 -2.71
N LYS A 246 19.98 8.34 -2.33
CA LYS A 246 20.78 7.53 -3.27
C LYS A 246 20.15 6.17 -3.53
N THR A 247 19.48 5.61 -2.53
CA THR A 247 18.87 4.27 -2.57
C THR A 247 17.35 4.31 -2.78
N HIS A 248 16.73 5.48 -2.62
CA HIS A 248 15.29 5.69 -2.70
C HIS A 248 14.92 6.85 -3.62
N LEU A 249 13.70 6.79 -4.17
CA LEU A 249 13.12 7.93 -4.87
C LEU A 249 12.31 8.79 -3.89
N VAL A 250 12.55 10.09 -3.87
CA VAL A 250 11.75 11.05 -3.09
C VAL A 250 11.03 12.01 -4.03
N LEU A 251 9.70 11.92 -4.06
CA LEU A 251 8.81 12.77 -4.83
C LEU A 251 8.17 13.81 -3.90
N LYS A 252 8.27 15.09 -4.24
CA LYS A 252 7.85 16.21 -3.38
C LYS A 252 6.85 17.09 -4.11
N SER A 253 5.74 17.40 -3.47
CA SER A 253 4.78 18.39 -3.97
C SER A 253 4.07 19.11 -2.82
N VAL A 254 3.25 20.11 -3.15
CA VAL A 254 2.30 20.72 -2.23
C VAL A 254 1.26 19.69 -1.74
N HIS A 255 0.55 20.01 -0.68
CA HIS A 255 -0.45 19.09 -0.11
C HIS A 255 -1.70 18.99 -1.02
N PRO A 256 -2.39 17.83 -1.09
CA PRO A 256 -3.61 17.66 -1.89
C PRO A 256 -4.85 18.42 -1.35
N SER A 257 -4.74 19.20 -0.28
CA SER A 257 -5.90 19.95 0.24
C SER A 257 -6.34 21.03 -0.76
N PRO A 258 -7.62 21.44 -0.73
CA PRO A 258 -8.12 22.50 -1.62
C PRO A 258 -7.30 23.80 -1.58
N LEU A 259 -6.70 24.12 -0.43
CA LEU A 259 -5.87 25.32 -0.22
C LEU A 259 -4.57 25.33 -1.03
N SER A 260 -4.10 24.17 -1.48
CA SER A 260 -2.79 24.05 -2.14
C SER A 260 -2.77 23.18 -3.39
N ALA A 261 -3.79 22.35 -3.66
CA ALA A 261 -3.74 21.40 -4.77
C ALA A 261 -3.45 22.06 -6.14
N HIS A 262 -4.07 23.22 -6.39
CA HIS A 262 -3.85 24.00 -7.62
C HIS A 262 -2.48 24.68 -7.73
N LYS A 263 -1.64 24.60 -6.69
CA LYS A 263 -0.30 25.21 -6.64
C LYS A 263 0.80 24.24 -7.05
N GLY A 264 0.47 23.09 -7.65
CA GLY A 264 1.45 22.10 -8.11
C GLY A 264 1.12 20.64 -7.82
N PHE A 265 0.02 20.31 -7.12
CA PHE A 265 -0.31 18.90 -6.83
C PHE A 265 -0.80 18.18 -8.08
N PHE A 266 -1.59 18.85 -8.94
CA PHE A 266 -2.13 18.25 -10.15
C PHE A 266 -1.08 18.08 -11.26
N GLU A 267 0.01 18.83 -11.19
CA GLU A 267 1.10 18.87 -12.16
C GLU A 267 2.30 18.00 -11.75
N CYS A 268 2.26 17.38 -10.55
CA CYS A 268 3.42 16.69 -10.01
C CYS A 268 3.68 15.30 -10.62
N HIS A 269 2.64 14.68 -11.20
CA HIS A 269 2.71 13.35 -11.82
C HIS A 269 3.29 12.23 -10.95
N HIS A 270 3.11 12.31 -9.62
CA HIS A 270 3.75 11.39 -8.69
C HIS A 270 3.34 9.92 -8.91
N PHE A 271 2.09 9.63 -9.27
CA PHE A 271 1.63 8.25 -9.43
C PHE A 271 2.24 7.59 -10.67
N LYS A 272 2.43 8.37 -11.74
CA LYS A 272 3.18 7.96 -12.92
C LYS A 272 4.66 7.78 -12.63
N LEU A 273 5.32 8.80 -12.07
CA LEU A 273 6.75 8.78 -11.75
C LEU A 273 7.13 7.64 -10.79
N ALA A 274 6.29 7.34 -9.80
CA ALA A 274 6.50 6.22 -8.90
C ALA A 274 6.52 4.89 -9.65
N ASN A 275 5.55 4.65 -10.53
CA ASN A 275 5.49 3.41 -11.31
C ASN A 275 6.64 3.29 -12.32
N GLU A 276 7.06 4.38 -12.95
CA GLU A 276 8.25 4.41 -13.81
C GLU A 276 9.51 4.00 -13.04
N TYR A 277 9.69 4.51 -11.82
CA TYR A 277 10.80 4.14 -10.96
C TYR A 277 10.74 2.68 -10.48
N LEU A 278 9.57 2.19 -10.08
CA LEU A 278 9.38 0.79 -9.69
C LEU A 278 9.72 -0.14 -10.88
N LEU A 279 9.21 0.16 -12.07
CA LEU A 279 9.50 -0.59 -13.29
C LEU A 279 10.99 -0.60 -13.64
N LYS A 280 11.66 0.55 -13.58
CA LYS A 280 13.11 0.67 -13.81
C LYS A 280 13.92 -0.23 -12.87
N ASN A 281 13.43 -0.43 -11.65
CA ASN A 281 14.05 -1.28 -10.62
C ASN A 281 13.48 -2.71 -10.59
N LYS A 282 12.75 -3.13 -11.62
CA LYS A 282 12.15 -4.49 -11.74
C LYS A 282 11.17 -4.84 -10.62
N ILE A 283 10.55 -3.82 -10.00
CA ILE A 283 9.50 -3.99 -8.99
C ILE A 283 8.14 -3.84 -9.69
N LYS A 284 7.19 -4.73 -9.37
CA LYS A 284 5.83 -4.65 -9.93
C LYS A 284 5.20 -3.28 -9.58
N PRO A 285 4.73 -2.51 -10.57
CA PRO A 285 4.09 -1.21 -10.35
C PRO A 285 2.78 -1.34 -9.56
N ILE A 286 2.33 -0.23 -9.00
CA ILE A 286 1.05 -0.13 -8.30
C ILE A 286 -0.07 0.13 -9.31
N GLU A 287 -1.17 -0.61 -9.18
CA GLU A 287 -2.42 -0.38 -9.90
C GLU A 287 -3.25 0.67 -9.16
N TRP A 288 -2.90 1.95 -9.34
CA TRP A 288 -3.56 3.07 -8.66
C TRP A 288 -5.06 3.16 -8.94
N GLN A 289 -5.49 2.69 -10.11
CA GLN A 289 -6.88 2.67 -10.56
C GLN A 289 -7.72 1.52 -9.97
N ASN A 290 -7.09 0.53 -9.33
CA ASN A 290 -7.77 -0.65 -8.79
C ASN A 290 -8.28 -0.36 -7.37
N LEU A 291 -9.39 0.38 -7.29
CA LEU A 291 -10.03 0.85 -6.06
C LEU A 291 -11.52 0.47 -6.04
#